data_AF-A0A4R3GIM7-F1
#
_entry.id   AF-A0A4R3GIM7-F1
#
_cell.length_a   1.000
_cell.length_b   1.000
_cell.length_c   1.000
_cell.angle_alpha   90.00
_cell.angle_beta   90.00
_cell.angle_gamma   90.00
#
_symmetry.space_group_name_H-M   'P 1'
#
loop_
_entity.id
_entity.type
_entity.pdbx_description
1 polymer ?
#
loop_
_entity_poly.entity_id
_entity_poly.type
_entity_poly.pdbx_seq_one_letter_code
_entity_poly.pdbx_strand_id
1 'polypeptide(L)'
;MAKGKTKWSQDVTDNSDALDLEKGVFTSDDPKKIADSLKHSAESSPRRKSSPFRSAMSMLNFYINRAGKQLTKKQKNTLEKAKEELRKDFGREARH
;
A
#
# COMPACT_ATOMS: atom_id res chain seq x y z
N MET A 1 -1.15 -8.75 -29.02
CA MET A 1 -1.01 -7.41 -28.41
C MET A 1 -1.16 -7.55 -26.89
N ALA A 2 -0.20 -7.03 -26.13
CA ALA A 2 -0.02 -7.34 -24.71
C ALA A 2 -0.97 -6.56 -23.77
N LYS A 3 -1.54 -7.24 -22.76
CA LYS A 3 -1.56 -6.80 -21.34
C LYS A 3 -2.34 -7.78 -20.45
N GLY A 4 -1.67 -8.84 -20.00
CA GLY A 4 -2.12 -9.56 -18.81
C GLY A 4 -1.77 -8.74 -17.57
N LYS A 5 -2.63 -7.84 -17.07
CA LYS A 5 -2.37 -7.06 -15.84
C LYS A 5 -3.64 -6.57 -15.11
N THR A 6 -4.60 -7.43 -14.73
CA THR A 6 -5.71 -6.94 -13.87
C THR A 6 -6.51 -8.01 -13.09
N LYS A 7 -5.87 -9.06 -12.56
CA LYS A 7 -6.58 -10.01 -11.66
C LYS A 7 -6.21 -9.88 -10.17
N TRP A 8 -5.24 -9.02 -9.84
CA TRP A 8 -4.67 -8.99 -8.50
C TRP A 8 -5.39 -8.03 -7.54
N SER A 9 -6.01 -6.95 -8.03
CA SER A 9 -6.82 -6.10 -7.15
C SER A 9 -8.02 -6.88 -6.62
N GLN A 10 -8.64 -7.71 -7.48
CA GLN A 10 -9.90 -8.39 -7.20
C GLN A 10 -9.80 -9.46 -6.10
N ASP A 11 -8.75 -10.27 -6.10
CA ASP A 11 -8.55 -11.35 -5.11
C ASP A 11 -8.28 -10.83 -3.68
N VAL A 12 -7.66 -9.65 -3.58
CA VAL A 12 -7.35 -8.99 -2.29
C VAL A 12 -8.56 -8.18 -1.81
N THR A 13 -9.33 -7.60 -2.73
CA THR A 13 -10.64 -7.00 -2.43
C THR A 13 -11.58 -8.01 -1.76
N ASP A 14 -11.50 -9.30 -2.13
CA ASP A 14 -12.36 -10.35 -1.59
C ASP A 14 -11.86 -10.94 -0.25
N ASN A 15 -10.55 -10.97 0.02
CA ASN A 15 -10.01 -11.67 1.20
C ASN A 15 -9.42 -10.80 2.32
N SER A 16 -9.11 -9.50 2.11
CA SER A 16 -8.36 -8.73 3.13
C SER A 16 -8.62 -7.23 3.06
N ASP A 17 -9.13 -6.64 4.16
CA ASP A 17 -9.21 -5.19 4.44
C ASP A 17 -9.25 -4.30 3.18
N ALA A 18 -10.20 -4.56 2.30
CA ALA A 18 -10.21 -4.04 0.95
C ALA A 18 -10.32 -2.52 0.96
N LEU A 19 -9.21 -1.86 0.66
CA LEU A 19 -9.17 -0.43 0.42
C LEU A 19 -9.53 -0.19 -1.04
N ASP A 20 -10.31 0.86 -1.31
CA ASP A 20 -10.45 1.38 -2.67
C ASP A 20 -9.13 2.06 -3.05
N LEU A 21 -8.20 1.26 -3.55
CA LEU A 21 -6.90 1.74 -3.97
C LEU A 21 -7.03 2.42 -5.33
N GLU A 22 -6.57 3.67 -5.39
CA GLU A 22 -6.44 4.36 -6.66
C GLU A 22 -5.46 3.59 -7.58
N LYS A 23 -5.80 3.51 -8.86
CA LYS A 23 -4.96 2.77 -9.83
C LYS A 23 -3.59 3.43 -9.92
N GLY A 24 -2.56 2.70 -9.52
CA GLY A 24 -1.17 3.15 -9.66
C GLY A 24 -0.54 3.76 -8.40
N VAL A 25 -1.18 3.69 -7.23
CA VAL A 25 -0.58 4.13 -5.95
C VAL A 25 0.85 3.65 -5.77
N PHE A 26 1.11 2.35 -6.00
CA PHE A 26 2.44 1.77 -5.83
C PHE A 26 3.43 1.99 -6.99
N THR A 27 3.03 2.73 -8.02
CA THR A 27 3.89 3.04 -9.17
C THR A 27 4.65 4.35 -9.03
N SER A 28 4.31 5.17 -8.01
CA SER A 28 5.02 6.41 -7.70
C SER A 28 6.44 6.13 -7.21
N ASP A 29 7.40 6.97 -7.62
CA ASP A 29 8.77 6.99 -7.08
C ASP A 29 8.87 7.80 -5.77
N ASP A 30 7.78 8.44 -5.35
CA ASP A 30 7.72 9.27 -4.14
C ASP A 30 7.07 8.48 -2.98
N PRO A 31 7.81 8.16 -1.91
CA PRO A 31 7.30 7.38 -0.78
C PRO A 31 6.16 8.08 -0.04
N LYS A 32 6.17 9.43 0.01
CA LYS A 32 5.16 10.19 0.72
C LYS A 32 3.81 10.13 -0.02
N LYS A 33 3.84 10.24 -1.34
CA LYS A 33 2.62 10.05 -2.17
C LYS A 33 2.00 8.68 -1.97
N ILE A 34 2.82 7.63 -1.88
CA ILE A 34 2.33 6.27 -1.62
C ILE A 34 1.65 6.22 -0.24
N ALA A 35 2.27 6.81 0.78
CA ALA A 35 1.73 6.85 2.14
C ALA A 35 0.41 7.64 2.21
N ASP A 36 0.37 8.84 1.65
CA ASP A 36 -0.80 9.71 1.62
C ASP A 36 -1.99 9.04 0.91
N SER A 37 -1.76 8.43 -0.27
CA SER A 37 -2.81 7.72 -0.99
C SER A 37 -3.33 6.50 -0.21
N LEU A 38 -2.44 5.73 0.43
CA LEU A 38 -2.84 4.58 1.25
C LEU A 38 -3.61 5.01 2.50
N LYS A 39 -3.19 6.09 3.15
CA LYS A 39 -3.90 6.69 4.28
C LYS A 39 -5.29 7.13 3.86
N HIS A 40 -5.41 7.89 2.78
CA HIS A 40 -6.69 8.36 2.26
C HIS A 40 -7.63 7.18 1.93
N SER A 41 -7.11 6.16 1.24
CA SER A 41 -7.88 4.94 0.90
C SER A 41 -8.31 4.16 2.15
N ALA A 42 -7.47 4.14 3.19
CA ALA A 42 -7.75 3.47 4.45
C ALA A 42 -8.77 4.21 5.31
N GLU A 43 -8.77 5.54 5.27
CA GLU A 43 -9.72 6.39 5.96
C GLU A 43 -11.08 6.40 5.26
N SER A 44 -11.10 6.40 3.92
CA SER A 44 -12.33 6.46 3.13
C SER A 44 -13.05 5.11 2.99
N SER A 45 -12.35 3.97 3.11
CA SER A 45 -12.97 2.65 2.91
C SER A 45 -13.94 2.29 4.05
N PRO A 46 -15.25 2.10 3.75
CA PRO A 46 -16.23 1.66 4.73
C PRO A 46 -16.17 0.15 4.98
N ARG A 47 -15.41 -0.62 4.17
CA ARG A 47 -15.32 -2.09 4.24
C ARG A 47 -14.17 -2.59 5.12
N ARG A 48 -13.42 -1.68 5.72
CA ARG A 48 -12.25 -1.99 6.53
C ARG A 48 -12.64 -2.69 7.84
N LYS A 49 -11.93 -3.77 8.20
CA LYS A 49 -12.14 -4.54 9.44
C LYS A 49 -11.18 -4.15 10.57
N SER A 50 -10.12 -3.40 10.26
CA SER A 50 -9.08 -2.99 11.22
C SER A 50 -8.91 -1.46 11.30
N SER A 51 -7.95 -0.93 12.06
CA SER A 51 -7.69 0.54 12.10
C SER A 51 -7.08 1.02 10.78
N PRO A 52 -7.24 2.31 10.37
CA PRO A 52 -6.80 2.76 9.06
C PRO A 52 -5.30 2.53 8.84
N PHE A 53 -4.50 2.80 9.88
CA PHE A 53 -3.06 2.49 9.89
C PHE A 53 -2.76 1.01 9.62
N ARG A 54 -3.46 0.09 10.32
CA ARG A 54 -3.24 -1.35 10.13
C ARG A 54 -3.60 -1.79 8.73
N SER A 55 -4.69 -1.27 8.17
CA SER A 55 -5.08 -1.59 6.78
C SER A 55 -4.07 -1.04 5.77
N ALA A 56 -3.66 0.22 5.90
CA ALA A 56 -2.65 0.83 5.02
C ALA A 56 -1.31 0.07 5.07
N MET A 57 -0.82 -0.23 6.28
CA MET A 57 0.44 -0.96 6.48
C MET A 57 0.37 -2.40 5.97
N SER A 58 -0.72 -3.12 6.23
CA SER A 58 -0.93 -4.47 5.70
C SER A 58 -0.97 -4.48 4.18
N MET A 59 -1.63 -3.49 3.57
CA MET A 59 -1.69 -3.37 2.12
C MET A 59 -0.33 -3.10 1.48
N LEU A 60 0.47 -2.21 2.10
CA LEU A 60 1.83 -1.93 1.63
C LEU A 60 2.75 -3.15 1.76
N ASN A 61 2.72 -3.85 2.90
CA ASN A 61 3.48 -5.08 3.10
C ASN A 61 3.04 -6.18 2.13
N PHE A 62 1.74 -6.34 1.91
CA PHE A 62 1.20 -7.29 0.95
C PHE A 62 1.74 -7.01 -0.46
N TYR A 63 1.71 -5.75 -0.90
CA TYR A 63 2.24 -5.37 -2.22
C TYR A 63 3.73 -5.71 -2.34
N ILE A 64 4.55 -5.38 -1.34
CA ILE A 64 5.99 -5.70 -1.33
C ILE A 64 6.21 -7.21 -1.40
N ASN A 65 5.50 -7.98 -0.59
CA ASN A 65 5.62 -9.44 -0.53
C ASN A 65 5.20 -10.09 -1.86
N ARG A 66 4.14 -9.58 -2.48
CA ARG A 66 3.59 -10.13 -3.72
C ARG A 66 4.42 -9.74 -4.94
N ALA A 67 4.83 -8.48 -5.03
CA ALA A 67 5.67 -8.00 -6.13
C ALA A 67 7.07 -8.58 -6.03
N GLY A 68 7.61 -8.76 -4.82
CA GLY A 68 8.81 -9.57 -4.53
C GLY A 68 9.95 -9.30 -5.51
N LYS A 69 10.28 -10.30 -6.34
CA LYS A 69 11.37 -10.26 -7.33
C LYS A 69 11.12 -9.32 -8.52
N GLN A 70 9.89 -8.87 -8.75
CA GLN A 70 9.55 -7.93 -9.82
C GLN A 70 9.90 -6.48 -9.47
N LEU A 71 10.16 -6.19 -8.19
CA LEU A 71 10.55 -4.87 -7.75
C LEU A 71 12.04 -4.64 -7.98
N THR A 72 12.37 -3.51 -8.60
CA THR A 72 13.75 -3.02 -8.63
C THR A 72 14.19 -2.66 -7.20
N LYS A 73 15.52 -2.66 -6.94
CA LYS A 73 16.05 -2.21 -5.64
C LYS A 73 15.56 -0.80 -5.26
N LYS A 74 15.45 0.09 -6.25
CA LYS A 74 14.93 1.46 -6.08
C LYS A 74 13.47 1.46 -5.63
N GLN A 75 12.60 0.71 -6.31
CA GLN A 75 11.19 0.61 -5.91
C GLN A 75 11.04 -0.03 -4.54
N LYS A 76 11.78 -1.09 -4.24
CA LYS A 76 11.76 -1.71 -2.91
C LYS A 76 12.12 -0.71 -1.82
N ASN A 77 13.19 0.07 -2.02
CA ASN A 77 13.59 1.10 -1.06
C ASN A 77 12.52 2.21 -0.91
N THR A 78 11.87 2.59 -2.01
CA THR A 78 10.77 3.57 -1.99
C THR A 78 9.58 3.04 -1.18
N LEU A 79 9.20 1.77 -1.36
CA LEU A 79 8.11 1.14 -0.63
C LEU A 79 8.44 0.93 0.85
N GLU A 80 9.69 0.64 1.20
CA GLU A 80 10.12 0.59 2.60
C GLU A 80 10.06 1.97 3.25
N LYS A 81 10.52 3.04 2.57
CA LYS A 81 10.38 4.42 3.05
C LYS A 81 8.91 4.83 3.20
N ALA A 82 8.03 4.37 2.31
CA ALA A 82 6.60 4.63 2.43
C ALA A 82 6.01 4.04 3.73
N LYS A 83 6.58 2.95 4.29
CA LYS A 83 6.16 2.43 5.61
C LYS A 83 6.51 3.41 6.73
N GLU A 84 7.66 4.07 6.63
CA GLU A 84 8.08 5.08 7.60
C GLU A 84 7.20 6.32 7.50
N GLU A 85 6.93 6.81 6.29
CA GLU A 85 6.01 7.93 6.07
C GLU A 85 4.61 7.62 6.62
N LEU A 86 4.05 6.42 6.32
CA LEU A 86 2.78 6.00 6.92
C LEU A 86 2.81 6.01 8.45
N ARG A 87 3.91 5.57 9.07
CA ARG A 87 4.04 5.62 10.54
C ARG A 87 3.98 7.05 11.06
N LYS A 88 4.69 7.98 10.41
CA LYS A 88 4.67 9.42 10.73
C LYS A 88 3.28 10.01 10.55
N ASP A 89 2.61 9.74 9.43
CA ASP A 89 1.29 10.31 9.09
C ASP A 89 0.18 9.86 10.04
N PHE A 90 0.35 8.71 10.68
CA PHE A 90 -0.55 8.17 11.70
C PHE A 90 -0.08 8.45 13.14
N GLY A 91 0.95 9.28 13.33
CA GLY A 91 1.49 9.63 14.65
C GLY A 91 2.08 8.43 15.42
N ARG A 92 2.41 7.34 14.70
CA ARG A 92 3.06 6.16 15.27
C ARG A 92 4.55 6.32 15.08
N GLU A 93 5.15 7.24 15.82
CA GLU A 93 6.61 7.37 15.86
C GLU A 93 7.22 5.99 16.11
N ALA A 94 8.14 5.58 15.23
CA ALA A 94 8.91 4.37 15.44
C ALA A 94 9.70 4.60 16.72
N ARG A 95 9.26 3.99 17.83
CA ARG A 95 10.13 3.81 19.00
C ARG A 95 11.34 3.05 18.49
N HIS A 96 12.43 3.80 18.39
CA HIS A 96 13.72 3.36 17.90
C HIS A 96 14.39 2.41 18.89
#